data_AF-A0A1W7ABS8-F1
#
_entry.id   AF-A0A1W7ABS8-F1
#
_cell.length_a   1.000
_cell.length_b   1.000
_cell.length_c   1.000
_cell.angle_alpha   90.00
_cell.angle_beta   90.00
_cell.angle_gamma   90.00
#
_symmetry.space_group_name_H-M   'P 1'
#
loop_
_entity.id
_entity.type
_entity.pdbx_description
1 polymer ?
#
loop_
_entity_poly.entity_id
_entity_poly.type
_entity_poly.pdbx_seq_one_letter_code
_entity_poly.pdbx_strand_id
1 'polypeptide(L)'
;MTDKEKYELKLFSIIFLSILVIFLISTCVWIDIGNKNTDSVTIVFLTGLNVVIMSILTYLLLETSKKSNETNELLVKHTIHVHSASVIDKNFILITKLDNYLRSARMIKQMVINQLSIPKKHEILKDIYSEKRRNGEDIYVFNTVELNRISKIDDMAVLKYYNCPPSDEPGKSIENLFFGSIFNTTKSHYSIAEAKESWNFLINFSNEHDLISGRFYSNYIQGNLNLSKRFVEEALTLSRDDDNLIYSFINSDRADAVFNFMDLIIVKLENQINDLYKVNDHHSKRLYFD
;
A
#
# COMPACT_ATOMS: atom_id res chain seq x y z
N MET A 1 8.87 29.69 45.02
CA MET A 1 10.34 29.73 44.92
C MET A 1 10.70 29.90 43.45
N THR A 2 11.20 31.08 43.08
CA THR A 2 11.54 31.42 41.69
C THR A 2 12.86 30.75 41.28
N ASP A 3 13.11 30.58 39.97
CA ASP A 3 14.36 29.94 39.51
C ASP A 3 15.62 30.75 39.89
N LYS A 4 15.46 32.06 40.12
CA LYS A 4 16.50 32.93 40.68
C LYS A 4 16.84 32.58 42.13
N GLU A 5 15.84 32.41 42.99
CA GLU A 5 16.02 32.03 44.41
C GLU A 5 16.69 30.65 44.54
N LYS A 6 16.40 29.70 43.63
CA LYS A 6 17.09 28.40 43.60
C LYS A 6 18.57 28.53 43.25
N TYR A 7 18.93 29.45 42.36
CA TYR A 7 20.31 29.66 41.95
C TYR A 7 21.15 30.31 43.06
N GLU A 8 20.60 31.33 43.72
CA GLU A 8 21.26 32.02 44.83
C GLU A 8 21.51 31.09 46.02
N LEU A 9 20.52 30.25 46.36
CA LEU A 9 20.65 29.27 47.44
C LEU A 9 21.71 28.19 47.14
N LYS A 10 21.79 27.72 45.88
CA LYS A 10 22.85 26.80 45.44
C LYS A 10 24.23 27.45 45.57
N LEU A 11 24.38 28.69 45.16
CA LEU A 11 25.66 29.41 45.21
C LEU A 11 26.13 29.60 46.66
N PHE A 12 25.22 30.02 47.55
CA PHE A 12 25.53 30.18 48.98
C PHE A 12 25.93 28.86 49.63
N SER A 13 25.21 27.77 49.31
CA SER A 13 25.52 26.43 49.81
C SER A 13 26.90 25.94 49.34
N ILE A 14 27.31 26.23 48.10
CA ILE A 14 28.64 25.87 47.58
C ILE A 14 29.72 26.61 48.35
N ILE A 15 29.58 27.94 48.50
CA ILE A 15 30.56 28.78 49.21
C ILE A 15 30.72 28.30 50.66
N PHE A 16 29.62 28.06 51.36
CA PHE A 16 29.63 27.57 52.73
C PHE A 16 30.34 26.20 52.84
N LEU A 17 30.02 25.27 51.94
CA LEU A 17 30.63 23.94 51.93
C LEU A 17 32.14 24.01 51.66
N SER A 18 32.59 24.88 50.75
CA SER A 18 34.01 25.09 50.46
C SER A 18 34.78 25.58 51.69
N ILE A 19 34.23 26.53 52.44
CA ILE A 19 34.85 27.02 53.69
C ILE A 19 34.96 25.90 54.72
N LEU A 20 33.90 25.10 54.88
CA LEU A 20 33.87 23.98 55.83
C LEU A 20 34.92 22.91 55.49
N VAL A 21 35.09 22.56 54.21
CA VAL A 21 36.10 21.58 53.77
C VAL A 21 37.51 22.08 54.04
N ILE A 22 37.81 23.35 53.77
CA ILE A 22 39.12 23.96 54.04
C ILE A 22 39.45 23.90 55.54
N PHE A 23 38.47 24.23 56.38
CA PHE A 23 38.63 24.19 57.84
C PHE A 23 38.92 22.78 58.36
N LEU A 24 38.21 21.76 57.84
CA LEU A 24 38.44 20.36 58.21
C LEU A 24 39.83 19.87 57.81
N ILE A 25 40.27 20.16 56.58
CA ILE A 25 41.62 19.80 56.09
C ILE A 25 42.70 20.46 56.96
N SER A 26 42.54 21.75 57.26
CA SER A 26 43.49 22.46 58.12
C SER A 26 43.60 21.81 59.50
N THR A 27 42.47 21.44 60.12
CA THR A 27 42.45 20.74 61.40
C THR A 27 43.18 19.38 61.35
N CYS A 28 42.98 18.60 60.29
CA CYS A 28 43.70 17.33 60.09
C CYS A 28 45.22 17.53 59.99
N VAL A 29 45.67 18.55 59.25
CA VAL A 29 47.10 18.90 59.12
C VAL A 29 47.70 19.30 60.47
N TRP A 30 46.97 20.09 61.26
CA TRP A 30 47.40 20.47 62.60
C TRP A 30 47.55 19.27 63.55
N ILE A 31 46.65 18.29 63.46
CA ILE A 31 46.73 17.03 64.23
C ILE A 31 47.98 16.23 63.83
N ASP A 32 48.28 16.14 62.54
CA ASP A 32 49.48 15.43 62.04
C ASP A 32 50.79 16.11 62.46
N ILE A 33 50.83 17.45 62.52
CA ILE A 33 52.00 18.18 63.03
C ILE A 33 52.20 17.91 64.53
N GLY A 34 51.11 17.73 65.29
CA GLY A 34 51.15 17.48 66.73
C GLY A 34 51.47 16.03 67.12
N ASN A 35 51.15 15.05 66.27
CA ASN A 35 51.35 13.62 66.53
C ASN A 35 52.54 13.07 65.75
N LYS A 36 53.57 12.54 66.44
CA LYS A 36 54.70 11.80 65.83
C LYS A 36 54.32 10.37 65.41
N ASN A 37 53.14 10.19 64.81
CA ASN A 37 52.71 8.88 64.30
C ASN A 37 53.33 8.63 62.92
N THR A 38 53.57 7.36 62.59
CA THR A 38 54.09 6.94 61.28
C THR A 38 53.05 7.07 60.16
N ASP A 39 51.76 7.15 60.51
CA ASP A 39 50.64 7.25 59.56
C ASP A 39 49.93 8.61 59.68
N SER A 40 49.76 9.31 58.56
CA SER A 40 49.13 10.64 58.49
C SER A 40 47.60 10.55 58.42
N VAL A 41 46.94 11.20 59.38
CA VAL A 41 45.47 11.35 59.44
C VAL A 41 44.96 12.15 58.25
N THR A 42 45.73 13.13 57.78
CA THR A 42 45.42 13.92 56.58
C THR A 42 45.33 13.04 55.33
N ILE A 43 46.26 12.08 55.15
CA ILE A 43 46.24 11.16 54.01
C ILE A 43 45.00 10.25 54.04
N VAL A 44 44.64 9.73 55.22
CA VAL A 44 43.43 8.91 55.40
C VAL A 44 42.17 9.71 55.09
N PHE A 45 42.07 10.95 55.59
CA PHE A 45 40.95 11.84 55.32
C PHE A 45 40.80 12.17 53.83
N LEU A 46 41.90 12.56 53.16
CA LEU A 46 41.90 12.87 51.73
C LEU A 46 41.54 11.64 50.88
N THR A 47 42.00 10.45 51.27
CA THR A 47 41.66 9.20 50.58
C THR A 47 40.17 8.86 50.75
N GLY A 48 39.62 9.01 51.96
CA GLY A 48 38.19 8.85 52.22
C GLY A 48 37.33 9.83 51.41
N LEU A 49 37.72 11.11 51.37
CA LEU A 49 37.05 12.14 50.59
C LEU A 49 37.10 11.82 49.09
N ASN A 50 38.24 11.36 48.58
CA ASN A 50 38.38 10.94 47.18
C ASN A 50 37.46 9.75 46.83
N VAL A 51 37.34 8.76 47.72
CA VAL A 51 36.40 7.63 47.55
C VAL A 51 34.96 8.12 47.51
N VAL A 52 34.57 9.04 48.38
CA VAL A 52 33.22 9.63 48.38
C VAL A 52 32.94 10.41 47.10
N ILE A 53 33.87 11.27 46.66
CA ILE A 53 33.74 12.01 45.40
C ILE A 53 33.63 11.07 44.21
N MET A 54 34.52 10.07 44.11
CA MET A 54 34.47 9.06 43.05
C MET A 54 33.14 8.29 43.06
N SER A 55 32.61 7.97 44.24
CA SER A 55 31.32 7.27 44.37
C SER A 55 30.16 8.13 43.86
N ILE A 56 30.12 9.41 44.24
CA ILE A 56 29.11 10.37 43.77
C ILE A 56 29.24 10.58 42.25
N LEU A 57 30.46 10.76 41.74
CA LEU A 57 30.70 10.94 40.31
C LEU A 57 30.25 9.71 39.51
N THR A 58 30.58 8.51 39.99
CA THR A 58 30.16 7.24 39.39
C THR A 58 28.64 7.10 39.38
N TYR A 59 27.97 7.44 40.50
CA TYR A 59 26.52 7.44 40.57
C TYR A 59 25.88 8.41 39.57
N LEU A 60 26.37 9.65 39.47
CA LEU A 60 25.87 10.65 38.52
C LEU A 60 26.10 10.24 37.06
N LEU A 61 27.24 9.61 36.77
CA LEU A 61 27.54 9.04 35.45
C LEU A 61 26.56 7.92 35.10
N LEU A 62 26.27 7.02 36.06
CA LEU A 62 25.31 5.94 35.88
C LEU A 62 23.90 6.48 35.63
N GLU A 63 23.44 7.45 36.42
CA GLU A 63 22.13 8.09 36.27
C GLU A 63 22.00 8.80 34.91
N THR A 64 23.04 9.56 34.52
CA THR A 64 23.08 10.24 33.22
C THR A 64 23.10 9.25 32.06
N SER A 65 23.86 8.15 32.17
CA SER A 65 23.91 7.09 31.17
C SER A 65 22.56 6.37 31.03
N LYS A 66 21.90 6.06 32.14
CA LYS A 66 20.56 5.48 32.14
C LYS A 66 19.56 6.39 31.41
N LYS A 67 19.53 7.67 31.76
CA LYS A 67 18.66 8.66 31.13
C LYS A 67 18.96 8.87 29.63
N SER A 68 20.24 8.83 29.25
CA SER A 68 20.67 8.90 27.85
C SER A 68 20.15 7.69 27.05
N ASN A 69 20.27 6.48 27.61
CA ASN A 69 19.75 5.27 26.98
C ASN A 69 18.22 5.29 26.84
N GLU A 70 17.49 5.70 27.88
CA GLU A 70 16.03 5.87 27.82
C GLU A 70 15.64 6.87 26.73
N THR A 71 16.34 7.99 26.62
CA THR A 71 16.09 9.01 25.59
C THR A 71 16.36 8.45 24.18
N ASN A 72 17.45 7.71 23.99
CA ASN A 72 17.79 7.09 22.72
C ASN A 72 16.75 6.04 22.30
N GLU A 73 16.28 5.21 23.23
CA GLU A 73 15.22 4.24 22.93
C GLU A 73 13.93 4.96 22.48
N LEU A 74 13.56 6.05 23.15
CA LEU A 74 12.39 6.85 22.83
C LEU A 74 12.52 7.54 21.46
N LEU A 75 13.72 8.04 21.12
CA LEU A 75 14.02 8.62 19.82
C LEU A 75 13.95 7.58 18.69
N VAL A 76 14.47 6.37 18.92
CA VAL A 76 14.39 5.26 17.96
C VAL A 76 12.92 4.87 17.73
N LYS A 77 12.13 4.70 18.79
CA LYS A 77 10.69 4.41 18.69
C LYS A 77 9.94 5.49 17.91
N HIS A 78 10.18 6.76 18.25
CA HIS A 78 9.58 7.89 17.54
C HIS A 78 9.96 7.90 16.04
N THR A 79 11.21 7.61 15.71
CA THR A 79 11.68 7.54 14.32
C THR A 79 11.00 6.42 13.54
N ILE A 80 10.85 5.23 14.14
CA ILE A 80 10.13 4.10 13.53
C ILE A 80 8.66 4.43 13.30
N HIS A 81 8.02 5.10 14.27
CA HIS A 81 6.63 5.53 14.18
C HIS A 81 6.42 6.53 13.03
N VAL A 82 7.22 7.61 12.98
CA VAL A 82 7.15 8.61 11.90
C VAL A 82 7.40 7.97 10.52
N HIS A 83 8.39 7.08 10.44
CA HIS A 83 8.67 6.38 9.18
C HIS A 83 7.50 5.50 8.75
N SER A 84 6.95 4.69 9.67
CA SER A 84 5.85 3.76 9.35
C SER A 84 4.57 4.49 8.95
N ALA A 85 4.22 5.58 9.63
CA ALA A 85 3.10 6.44 9.25
C ALA A 85 3.30 7.02 7.84
N SER A 86 4.50 7.55 7.53
CA SER A 86 4.82 8.09 6.20
C SER A 86 4.72 7.04 5.08
N VAL A 87 5.10 5.79 5.35
CA VAL A 87 4.96 4.70 4.38
C VAL A 87 3.49 4.39 4.11
N ILE A 88 2.66 4.32 5.15
CA ILE A 88 1.22 4.05 5.01
C ILE A 88 0.54 5.14 4.17
N ASP A 89 0.80 6.41 4.46
CA ASP A 89 0.22 7.54 3.73
C ASP A 89 0.59 7.51 2.24
N LYS A 90 1.87 7.26 1.93
CA LYS A 90 2.35 7.13 0.55
C LYS A 90 1.67 5.98 -0.19
N ASN A 91 1.54 4.83 0.46
CA ASN A 91 0.89 3.67 -0.11
C ASN A 91 -0.61 3.90 -0.31
N PHE A 92 -1.29 4.64 0.58
CA PHE A 92 -2.72 4.96 0.41
C PHE A 92 -2.98 5.82 -0.82
N ILE A 93 -2.13 6.84 -1.06
CA ILE A 93 -2.18 7.66 -2.28
C ILE A 93 -1.98 6.78 -3.52
N LEU A 94 -1.00 5.88 -3.47
CA LEU A 94 -0.72 4.95 -4.57
C LEU A 94 -1.87 3.97 -4.83
N ILE A 95 -2.47 3.40 -3.77
CA ILE A 95 -3.63 2.51 -3.88
C ILE A 95 -4.81 3.24 -4.53
N THR A 96 -5.11 4.47 -4.09
CA THR A 96 -6.21 5.28 -4.66
C THR A 96 -6.01 5.49 -6.16
N LYS A 97 -4.77 5.74 -6.57
CA LYS A 97 -4.40 5.90 -7.98
C LYS A 97 -4.54 4.59 -8.77
N LEU A 98 -4.06 3.48 -8.23
CA LEU A 98 -4.21 2.16 -8.85
C LEU A 98 -5.68 1.75 -8.96
N ASP A 99 -6.53 2.11 -7.99
CA ASP A 99 -7.98 1.87 -8.04
C ASP A 99 -8.64 2.65 -9.18
N ASN A 100 -8.19 3.88 -9.47
CA ASN A 100 -8.66 4.62 -10.63
C ASN A 100 -8.28 3.92 -11.94
N TYR A 101 -7.05 3.42 -12.08
CA TYR A 101 -6.65 2.63 -13.24
C TYR A 101 -7.46 1.33 -13.37
N LEU A 102 -7.75 0.69 -12.23
CA LEU A 102 -8.57 -0.52 -12.18
C LEU A 102 -9.99 -0.24 -12.71
N ARG A 103 -10.60 0.87 -12.30
CA ARG A 103 -11.90 1.33 -12.79
C ARG A 103 -11.87 1.61 -14.30
N SER A 104 -10.86 2.33 -14.78
CA SER A 104 -10.71 2.58 -16.22
C SER A 104 -10.56 1.30 -17.03
N ALA A 105 -9.77 0.32 -16.55
CA ALA A 105 -9.59 -0.96 -17.25
C ALA A 105 -10.90 -1.78 -17.30
N ARG A 106 -11.64 -1.84 -16.17
CA ARG A 106 -12.96 -2.50 -16.10
C ARG A 106 -13.97 -1.87 -17.05
N MET A 107 -13.94 -0.55 -17.17
CA MET A 107 -14.80 0.17 -18.10
C MET A 107 -14.52 -0.20 -19.56
N ILE A 108 -13.25 -0.15 -20.00
CA ILE A 108 -12.88 -0.57 -21.37
C ILE A 108 -13.27 -2.04 -21.63
N LYS A 109 -13.04 -2.92 -20.65
CA LYS A 109 -13.46 -4.33 -20.71
C LYS A 109 -14.97 -4.47 -20.90
N GLN A 110 -15.77 -3.71 -20.17
CA GLN A 110 -17.23 -3.77 -20.26
C GLN A 110 -17.75 -3.29 -21.62
N MET A 111 -17.07 -2.33 -22.26
CA MET A 111 -17.52 -1.79 -23.54
C MET A 111 -17.41 -2.77 -24.72
N VAL A 112 -16.43 -3.67 -24.69
CA VAL A 112 -16.24 -4.67 -25.75
C VAL A 112 -17.12 -5.90 -25.58
N ILE A 113 -17.86 -5.98 -24.47
CA ILE A 113 -18.40 -7.26 -24.01
C ILE A 113 -19.52 -7.82 -24.88
N ASN A 114 -20.34 -6.95 -25.46
CA ASN A 114 -21.42 -7.36 -26.35
C ASN A 114 -20.91 -7.81 -27.72
N GLN A 115 -19.68 -7.43 -28.08
CA GLN A 115 -19.01 -7.82 -29.31
C GLN A 115 -18.20 -9.11 -29.19
N LEU A 116 -18.16 -9.72 -28.01
CA LEU A 116 -17.42 -10.98 -27.83
C LEU A 116 -17.97 -12.09 -28.71
N SER A 117 -17.06 -12.97 -29.14
CA SER A 117 -17.44 -14.15 -29.91
C SER A 117 -18.27 -15.12 -29.07
N ILE A 118 -19.09 -15.94 -29.74
CA ILE A 118 -19.90 -16.98 -29.07
C ILE A 118 -19.01 -17.93 -28.22
N PRO A 119 -17.84 -18.41 -28.70
CA PRO A 119 -16.92 -19.19 -27.87
C PRO A 119 -16.46 -18.45 -26.62
N LYS A 120 -16.13 -17.16 -26.73
CA LYS A 120 -15.67 -16.38 -25.57
C LYS A 120 -16.79 -16.14 -24.54
N LYS A 121 -17.99 -15.84 -25.01
CA LYS A 121 -19.20 -15.74 -24.16
C LYS A 121 -19.44 -17.05 -23.41
N HIS A 122 -19.32 -18.19 -24.08
CA HIS A 122 -19.46 -19.51 -23.47
C HIS A 122 -18.38 -19.81 -22.42
N GLU A 123 -17.12 -19.49 -22.69
CA GLU A 123 -16.01 -19.60 -21.73
C GLU A 123 -16.34 -18.84 -20.43
N ILE A 124 -16.76 -17.58 -20.57
CA ILE A 124 -17.13 -16.71 -19.43
C ILE A 124 -18.29 -17.33 -18.63
N LEU A 125 -19.35 -17.80 -19.29
CA LEU A 125 -20.50 -18.42 -18.64
C LEU A 125 -20.10 -19.70 -17.87
N LYS A 126 -19.21 -20.53 -18.44
CA LYS A 126 -18.67 -21.70 -17.74
C LYS A 126 -17.81 -21.35 -16.54
N ASP A 127 -16.97 -20.33 -16.65
CA ASP A 127 -16.14 -19.85 -15.54
C ASP A 127 -16.99 -19.36 -14.36
N ILE A 128 -18.12 -18.73 -14.65
CA ILE A 128 -19.07 -18.27 -13.62
C ILE A 128 -19.77 -19.44 -12.96
N TYR A 129 -20.25 -20.40 -13.76
CA TYR A 129 -20.87 -21.61 -13.21
C TYR A 129 -19.91 -22.41 -12.31
N SER A 130 -18.62 -22.40 -12.63
CA SER A 130 -17.57 -23.06 -11.84
C SER A 130 -17.01 -22.21 -10.69
N GLU A 131 -17.60 -21.06 -10.41
CA GLU A 131 -17.18 -20.09 -9.38
C GLU A 131 -15.72 -19.59 -9.51
N LYS A 132 -15.06 -19.86 -10.65
CA LYS A 132 -13.71 -19.35 -10.94
C LYS A 132 -13.72 -17.84 -11.13
N ARG A 133 -14.83 -17.30 -11.62
CA ARG A 133 -15.13 -15.87 -11.65
C ARG A 133 -16.21 -15.57 -10.61
N ARG A 134 -16.03 -14.53 -9.79
CA ARG A 134 -17.04 -14.12 -8.80
C ARG A 134 -18.29 -13.58 -9.52
N ASN A 135 -19.47 -14.09 -9.15
CA ASN A 135 -20.73 -13.39 -9.40
C ASN A 135 -20.67 -12.02 -8.69
N GLY A 136 -20.71 -10.92 -9.44
CA GLY A 136 -20.79 -9.57 -8.87
C GLY A 136 -19.68 -8.58 -9.23
N GLU A 137 -18.62 -8.95 -9.96
CA GLU A 137 -17.71 -7.91 -10.50
C GLU A 137 -18.07 -7.53 -11.94
N ASP A 138 -18.58 -8.50 -12.69
CA ASP A 138 -18.91 -8.31 -14.09
C ASP A 138 -20.38 -8.66 -14.40
N ILE A 139 -20.99 -9.67 -13.75
CA ILE A 139 -22.33 -10.15 -14.11
C ILE A 139 -23.16 -10.52 -12.88
N TYR A 140 -24.36 -9.94 -12.77
CA TYR A 140 -25.14 -9.93 -11.54
C TYR A 140 -26.38 -10.83 -11.53
N VAL A 141 -26.94 -11.19 -12.70
CA VAL A 141 -28.15 -12.03 -12.76
C VAL A 141 -28.12 -12.92 -14.00
N PHE A 142 -28.25 -14.22 -13.78
CA PHE A 142 -28.49 -15.21 -14.83
C PHE A 142 -29.70 -16.06 -14.49
N ASN A 143 -30.40 -16.51 -15.53
CA ASN A 143 -31.27 -17.67 -15.38
C ASN A 143 -30.38 -18.90 -15.13
N THR A 144 -30.37 -19.38 -13.88
CA THR A 144 -29.55 -20.52 -13.44
C THR A 144 -29.88 -21.81 -14.19
N VAL A 145 -31.13 -21.99 -14.64
CA VAL A 145 -31.54 -23.15 -15.45
C VAL A 145 -30.88 -23.11 -16.83
N GLU A 146 -30.87 -21.94 -17.46
CA GLU A 146 -30.21 -21.74 -18.75
C GLU A 146 -28.68 -21.82 -18.63
N LEU A 147 -28.10 -21.28 -17.55
CA LEU A 147 -26.68 -21.40 -17.27
C LEU A 147 -26.25 -22.87 -17.12
N ASN A 148 -27.05 -23.68 -16.41
CA ASN A 148 -26.85 -25.12 -16.26
C ASN A 148 -26.99 -25.90 -17.58
N ARG A 149 -27.82 -25.40 -18.51
CA ARG A 149 -27.99 -25.99 -19.83
C ARG A 149 -26.77 -25.70 -20.70
N ILE A 150 -26.30 -24.45 -20.70
CA ILE A 150 -25.13 -24.01 -21.47
C ILE A 150 -23.84 -24.64 -20.94
N SER A 151 -23.67 -24.76 -19.61
CA SER A 151 -22.47 -25.37 -19.04
C SER A 151 -22.24 -26.83 -19.46
N LYS A 152 -23.30 -27.52 -19.89
CA LYS A 152 -23.26 -28.89 -20.43
C LYS A 152 -22.90 -28.96 -21.91
N ILE A 153 -22.86 -27.83 -22.62
CA ILE A 153 -22.47 -27.80 -24.02
C ILE A 153 -20.95 -27.98 -24.11
N ASP A 154 -20.52 -28.96 -24.90
CA ASP A 154 -19.10 -29.21 -25.17
C ASP A 154 -18.47 -28.04 -25.93
N ASP A 155 -17.24 -27.68 -25.57
CA ASP A 155 -16.54 -26.55 -26.21
C ASP A 155 -16.34 -26.79 -27.72
N MET A 156 -16.12 -28.05 -28.09
CA MET A 156 -16.06 -28.48 -29.50
C MET A 156 -17.37 -28.29 -30.26
N ALA A 157 -18.52 -28.36 -29.59
CA ALA A 157 -19.81 -28.06 -30.20
C ALA A 157 -19.97 -26.55 -30.40
N VAL A 158 -19.56 -25.73 -29.43
CA VAL A 158 -19.60 -24.26 -29.53
C VAL A 158 -18.71 -23.74 -30.65
N LEU A 159 -17.52 -24.33 -30.84
CA LEU A 159 -16.62 -23.99 -31.94
C LEU A 159 -17.25 -24.22 -33.33
N LYS A 160 -18.20 -25.15 -33.48
CA LYS A 160 -18.92 -25.34 -34.76
C LYS A 160 -19.84 -24.16 -35.11
N TYR A 161 -20.22 -23.37 -34.11
CA TYR A 161 -21.03 -22.16 -34.26
C TYR A 161 -20.17 -20.89 -34.27
N TYR A 162 -18.84 -21.02 -34.28
CA TYR A 162 -17.93 -19.88 -34.42
C TYR A 162 -18.06 -19.27 -35.83
N ASN A 163 -18.27 -17.96 -35.90
CA ASN A 163 -18.64 -17.21 -37.10
C ASN A 163 -20.02 -17.54 -37.70
N CYS A 164 -20.82 -18.41 -37.07
CA CYS A 164 -22.23 -18.51 -37.40
C CYS A 164 -22.98 -17.32 -36.79
N PRO A 165 -23.93 -16.70 -37.53
CA PRO A 165 -24.85 -15.75 -36.93
C PRO A 165 -25.58 -16.40 -35.73
N PRO A 166 -26.08 -15.62 -34.75
CA PRO A 166 -26.85 -16.14 -33.62
C PRO A 166 -28.22 -16.75 -34.01
N SER A 167 -28.42 -17.10 -35.28
CA SER A 167 -29.61 -17.81 -35.78
C SER A 167 -29.63 -19.29 -35.41
N ASP A 168 -28.48 -19.91 -35.11
CA ASP A 168 -28.38 -21.32 -34.75
C ASP A 168 -28.77 -21.57 -33.28
N GLU A 169 -29.45 -22.67 -32.97
CA GLU A 169 -30.07 -22.91 -31.65
C GLU A 169 -29.09 -22.80 -30.45
N PRO A 170 -27.87 -23.37 -30.48
CA PRO A 170 -26.91 -23.20 -29.39
C PRO A 170 -26.31 -21.80 -29.32
N GLY A 171 -25.97 -21.21 -30.48
CA GLY A 171 -25.47 -19.84 -30.58
C GLY A 171 -26.48 -18.82 -30.05
N LYS A 172 -27.74 -18.95 -30.46
CA LYS A 172 -28.87 -18.14 -29.98
C LYS A 172 -29.09 -18.26 -28.48
N SER A 173 -28.94 -19.46 -27.93
CA SER A 173 -29.12 -19.71 -26.49
C SER A 173 -28.02 -19.02 -25.66
N ILE A 174 -26.76 -19.14 -26.10
CA ILE A 174 -25.61 -18.47 -25.47
C ILE A 174 -25.78 -16.95 -25.57
N GLU A 175 -26.09 -16.45 -26.77
CA GLU A 175 -26.28 -15.04 -27.04
C GLU A 175 -27.45 -14.44 -26.22
N ASN A 176 -28.57 -15.16 -26.13
CA ASN A 176 -29.72 -14.73 -25.33
C ASN A 176 -29.44 -14.74 -23.83
N LEU A 177 -28.68 -15.70 -23.30
CA LEU A 177 -28.33 -15.69 -21.88
C LEU A 177 -27.34 -14.54 -21.59
N PHE A 178 -26.42 -14.28 -22.51
CA PHE A 178 -25.44 -13.21 -22.38
C PHE A 178 -26.11 -11.82 -22.51
N PHE A 179 -27.00 -11.62 -23.49
CA PHE A 179 -27.81 -10.40 -23.64
C PHE A 179 -28.89 -10.25 -22.55
N GLY A 180 -29.45 -11.35 -22.06
CA GLY A 180 -30.40 -11.34 -20.95
C GLY A 180 -29.73 -11.11 -19.58
N SER A 181 -28.40 -11.16 -19.54
CA SER A 181 -27.63 -10.79 -18.36
C SER A 181 -27.55 -9.27 -18.21
N ILE A 182 -27.27 -8.80 -17.00
CA ILE A 182 -27.26 -7.36 -16.67
C ILE A 182 -26.36 -6.53 -17.59
N PHE A 183 -25.35 -7.11 -18.25
CA PHE A 183 -24.53 -6.42 -19.24
C PHE A 183 -25.29 -5.64 -20.32
N ASN A 184 -26.49 -6.08 -20.66
CA ASN A 184 -27.30 -5.40 -21.67
C ASN A 184 -28.52 -4.69 -21.08
N THR A 185 -29.01 -5.09 -19.89
CA THR A 185 -30.16 -4.42 -19.25
C THR A 185 -29.76 -3.18 -18.48
N THR A 186 -28.56 -3.13 -17.89
CA THR A 186 -27.90 -1.85 -17.64
C THR A 186 -27.28 -1.45 -18.95
N LYS A 187 -27.91 -0.52 -19.69
CA LYS A 187 -27.20 0.31 -20.68
C LYS A 187 -25.81 0.59 -20.09
N SER A 188 -24.71 0.33 -20.81
CA SER A 188 -23.39 0.68 -20.29
C SER A 188 -23.49 2.11 -19.78
N HIS A 189 -23.32 2.30 -18.47
CA HIS A 189 -23.49 3.61 -17.83
C HIS A 189 -22.46 4.63 -18.34
N TYR A 190 -21.53 4.15 -19.15
CA TYR A 190 -20.39 4.85 -19.68
C TYR A 190 -20.60 5.25 -21.13
N SER A 191 -20.50 6.55 -21.37
CA SER A 191 -20.44 7.18 -22.69
C SER A 191 -19.10 6.91 -23.39
N ILE A 192 -19.08 7.07 -24.71
CA ILE A 192 -17.84 7.01 -25.51
C ILE A 192 -16.84 8.08 -25.06
N ALA A 193 -17.31 9.25 -24.63
CA ALA A 193 -16.45 10.32 -24.11
C ALA A 193 -15.70 9.87 -22.86
N GLU A 194 -16.40 9.30 -21.87
CA GLU A 194 -15.78 8.76 -20.66
C GLU A 194 -14.81 7.61 -20.99
N ALA A 195 -15.10 6.83 -22.03
CA ALA A 195 -14.23 5.75 -22.51
C ALA A 195 -12.92 6.25 -23.10
N LYS A 196 -13.00 7.30 -23.91
CA LYS A 196 -11.82 8.00 -24.43
C LYS A 196 -10.99 8.57 -23.29
N GLU A 197 -11.62 9.19 -22.30
CA GLU A 197 -10.93 9.70 -21.11
C GLU A 197 -10.25 8.57 -20.32
N SER A 198 -10.97 7.48 -20.06
CA SER A 198 -10.44 6.31 -19.35
C SER A 198 -9.31 5.63 -20.12
N TRP A 199 -9.41 5.53 -21.45
CA TRP A 199 -8.35 5.00 -22.30
C TRP A 199 -7.11 5.91 -22.26
N ASN A 200 -7.30 7.22 -22.39
CA ASN A 200 -6.24 8.21 -22.29
C ASN A 200 -5.57 8.19 -20.92
N PHE A 201 -6.34 7.97 -19.85
CA PHE A 201 -5.79 7.77 -18.52
C PHE A 201 -4.92 6.51 -18.47
N LEU A 202 -5.44 5.36 -18.93
CA LEU A 202 -4.72 4.08 -18.94
C LEU A 202 -3.40 4.14 -19.71
N ILE A 203 -3.36 4.71 -20.91
CA ILE A 203 -2.11 4.78 -21.72
C ILE A 203 -1.01 5.62 -21.06
N ASN A 204 -1.37 6.48 -20.11
CA ASN A 204 -0.41 7.27 -19.34
C ASN A 204 0.17 6.53 -18.11
N PHE A 205 -0.19 5.25 -17.89
CA PHE A 205 0.29 4.46 -16.75
C PHE A 205 1.82 4.44 -16.61
N SER A 206 2.56 4.37 -17.72
CA SER A 206 4.02 4.32 -17.69
C SER A 206 4.69 5.62 -17.26
N ASN A 207 4.03 6.77 -17.44
CA ASN A 207 4.63 8.09 -17.22
C ASN A 207 4.73 8.46 -15.73
N GLU A 208 4.17 7.66 -14.84
CA GLU A 208 3.88 8.09 -13.47
C GLU A 208 4.43 7.16 -12.35
N HIS A 209 5.35 6.23 -12.66
CA HIS A 209 5.84 5.25 -11.70
C HIS A 209 7.38 5.19 -11.53
N ASP A 210 7.86 5.73 -10.40
CA ASP A 210 9.29 5.82 -10.05
C ASP A 210 9.87 4.63 -9.27
N LEU A 211 9.05 3.66 -8.83
CA LEU A 211 9.52 2.54 -7.97
C LEU A 211 9.86 1.28 -8.78
N ILE A 212 10.96 0.59 -8.41
CA ILE A 212 11.50 -0.60 -9.11
C ILE A 212 10.49 -1.77 -9.16
N SER A 213 9.73 -2.02 -8.09
CA SER A 213 8.64 -3.00 -8.09
C SER A 213 7.49 -2.56 -8.99
N GLY A 214 7.19 -1.26 -9.01
CA GLY A 214 6.25 -0.63 -9.95
C GLY A 214 6.66 -0.80 -11.41
N ARG A 215 7.97 -0.81 -11.73
CA ARG A 215 8.46 -0.93 -13.11
C ARG A 215 8.13 -2.28 -13.76
N PHE A 216 8.22 -3.41 -13.04
CA PHE A 216 7.89 -4.71 -13.63
C PHE A 216 6.42 -4.83 -13.99
N TYR A 217 5.54 -4.43 -13.07
CA TYR A 217 4.10 -4.39 -13.31
C TYR A 217 3.74 -3.35 -14.38
N SER A 218 4.36 -2.17 -14.35
CA SER A 218 4.16 -1.11 -15.34
C SER A 218 4.56 -1.54 -16.73
N ASN A 219 5.70 -2.20 -16.91
CA ASN A 219 6.11 -2.72 -18.21
C ASN A 219 5.12 -3.78 -18.74
N TYR A 220 4.61 -4.65 -17.86
CA TYR A 220 3.63 -5.66 -18.24
C TYR A 220 2.29 -5.02 -18.63
N ILE A 221 1.77 -4.11 -17.82
CA ILE A 221 0.52 -3.38 -18.09
C ILE A 221 0.67 -2.58 -19.39
N GLN A 222 1.78 -1.84 -19.55
CA GLN A 222 2.06 -1.07 -20.75
C GLN A 222 2.20 -1.95 -22.00
N GLY A 223 2.79 -3.14 -21.87
CA GLY A 223 2.85 -4.12 -22.95
C GLY A 223 1.46 -4.51 -23.44
N ASN A 224 0.56 -4.85 -22.53
CA ASN A 224 -0.82 -5.19 -22.86
C ASN A 224 -1.60 -3.99 -23.42
N LEU A 225 -1.42 -2.80 -22.86
CA LEU A 225 -2.02 -1.57 -23.37
C LEU A 225 -1.56 -1.27 -24.80
N ASN A 226 -0.27 -1.43 -25.09
CA ASN A 226 0.27 -1.23 -26.44
C ASN A 226 -0.30 -2.25 -27.44
N LEU A 227 -0.52 -3.50 -27.02
CA LEU A 227 -1.14 -4.54 -27.84
C LEU A 227 -2.63 -4.27 -28.11
N SER A 228 -3.36 -3.75 -27.12
CA SER A 228 -4.78 -3.40 -27.27
C SER A 228 -5.01 -2.05 -27.97
N LYS A 229 -4.00 -1.18 -27.99
CA LYS A 229 -4.11 0.23 -28.39
C LYS A 229 -4.81 0.43 -29.72
N ARG A 230 -4.30 -0.20 -30.78
CA ARG A 230 -4.87 -0.04 -32.12
C ARG A 230 -6.35 -0.44 -32.15
N PHE A 231 -6.70 -1.55 -31.50
CA PHE A 231 -8.07 -2.06 -31.52
C PHE A 231 -9.05 -1.16 -30.75
N VAL A 232 -8.62 -0.62 -29.62
CA VAL A 232 -9.43 0.30 -28.81
C VAL A 232 -9.55 1.67 -29.49
N GLU A 233 -8.47 2.21 -30.02
CA GLU A 233 -8.49 3.52 -30.69
C GLU A 233 -9.32 3.51 -31.97
N GLU A 234 -9.23 2.46 -32.79
CA GLU A 234 -10.09 2.26 -33.96
C GLU A 234 -11.58 2.21 -33.56
N ALA A 235 -11.90 1.56 -32.45
CA ALA A 235 -13.27 1.49 -31.95
C ALA A 235 -13.82 2.84 -31.47
N LEU A 236 -12.98 3.58 -30.72
CA LEU A 236 -13.34 4.87 -30.14
C LEU A 236 -13.41 5.99 -31.19
N THR A 237 -12.63 5.91 -32.27
CA THR A 237 -12.66 6.91 -33.35
C THR A 237 -13.85 6.75 -34.29
N LEU A 238 -14.36 5.54 -34.47
CA LEU A 238 -15.52 5.27 -35.33
C LEU A 238 -16.87 5.57 -34.66
N SER A 239 -16.87 5.87 -33.36
CA SER A 239 -18.08 6.11 -32.56
C SER A 239 -18.29 7.61 -32.31
N ARG A 240 -19.54 8.10 -32.37
CA ARG A 240 -19.84 9.49 -32.01
C ARG A 240 -19.83 9.65 -30.49
N ASP A 241 -19.47 10.84 -30.01
CA ASP A 241 -19.33 11.07 -28.55
C ASP A 241 -20.65 10.93 -27.78
N ASP A 242 -21.78 11.16 -28.46
CA ASP A 242 -23.13 11.01 -27.90
C ASP A 242 -23.66 9.56 -27.97
N ASP A 243 -22.94 8.65 -28.63
CA ASP A 243 -23.33 7.24 -28.67
C ASP A 243 -23.08 6.66 -27.28
N ASN A 244 -24.10 6.03 -26.70
CA ASN A 244 -23.93 5.35 -25.41
C ASN A 244 -23.13 4.04 -25.52
N LEU A 245 -22.74 3.63 -26.74
CA LEU A 245 -22.47 2.23 -27.05
C LEU A 245 -21.44 2.08 -28.19
N ILE A 246 -20.31 1.40 -27.93
CA ILE A 246 -19.48 0.80 -29.00
C ILE A 246 -20.21 -0.45 -29.50
N TYR A 247 -21.31 -0.29 -30.22
CA TYR A 247 -22.09 -1.45 -30.69
C TYR A 247 -21.87 -1.85 -32.14
N SER A 248 -21.05 -1.15 -32.91
CA SER A 248 -21.09 -1.37 -34.36
C SER A 248 -19.77 -1.64 -35.08
N PHE A 249 -18.59 -1.54 -34.45
CA PHE A 249 -17.36 -1.47 -35.27
C PHE A 249 -16.18 -2.37 -34.87
N ILE A 250 -16.19 -3.05 -33.72
CA ILE A 250 -15.12 -4.01 -33.38
C ILE A 250 -15.52 -5.41 -33.85
N ASN A 251 -14.72 -6.02 -34.72
CA ASN A 251 -14.84 -7.45 -35.04
C ASN A 251 -14.62 -8.29 -33.77
N SER A 252 -15.43 -9.33 -33.56
CA SER A 252 -15.41 -10.19 -32.35
C SER A 252 -14.02 -10.68 -31.96
N ASP A 253 -13.14 -11.02 -32.91
CA ASP A 253 -11.78 -11.49 -32.58
C ASP A 253 -10.94 -10.40 -31.90
N ARG A 254 -11.14 -9.14 -32.31
CA ARG A 254 -10.48 -7.98 -31.71
C ARG A 254 -11.09 -7.63 -30.36
N ALA A 255 -12.41 -7.80 -30.21
CA ALA A 255 -13.10 -7.61 -28.94
C ALA A 255 -12.62 -8.64 -27.90
N ASP A 256 -12.50 -9.91 -28.29
CA ASP A 256 -11.97 -10.98 -27.46
C ASP A 256 -10.53 -10.67 -26.99
N ALA A 257 -9.69 -10.17 -27.90
CA ALA A 257 -8.33 -9.76 -27.57
C ALA A 257 -8.30 -8.61 -26.55
N VAL A 258 -9.06 -7.54 -26.78
CA VAL A 258 -9.15 -6.41 -25.84
C VAL A 258 -9.65 -6.87 -24.48
N PHE A 259 -10.69 -7.70 -24.44
CA PHE A 259 -11.24 -8.25 -23.21
C PHE A 259 -10.19 -9.04 -22.42
N ASN A 260 -9.44 -9.92 -23.08
CA ASN A 260 -8.36 -10.69 -22.44
C ASN A 260 -7.22 -9.78 -21.94
N PHE A 261 -6.81 -8.78 -22.72
CA PHE A 261 -5.79 -7.84 -22.28
C PHE A 261 -6.22 -7.02 -21.07
N MET A 262 -7.48 -6.57 -21.02
CA MET A 262 -8.02 -5.87 -19.87
C MET A 262 -8.13 -6.80 -18.64
N ASP A 263 -8.55 -8.06 -18.81
CA ASP A 263 -8.54 -9.07 -17.72
C ASP A 263 -7.13 -9.22 -17.12
N LEU A 264 -6.09 -9.30 -17.96
CA LEU A 264 -4.71 -9.39 -17.50
C LEU A 264 -4.26 -8.12 -16.77
N ILE A 265 -4.64 -6.94 -17.25
CA ILE A 265 -4.32 -5.66 -16.60
C ILE A 265 -5.00 -5.57 -15.23
N ILE A 266 -6.30 -5.88 -15.16
CA ILE A 266 -7.11 -5.88 -13.93
C ILE A 266 -6.46 -6.78 -12.87
N VAL A 267 -6.15 -8.03 -13.21
CA VAL A 267 -5.52 -8.97 -12.27
C VAL A 267 -4.18 -8.43 -11.77
N LYS A 268 -3.39 -7.76 -12.61
CA LYS A 268 -2.11 -7.18 -12.19
C LYS A 268 -2.29 -5.99 -11.26
N LEU A 269 -3.22 -5.10 -11.55
CA LEU A 269 -3.55 -3.96 -10.70
C LEU A 269 -4.05 -4.42 -9.32
N GLU A 270 -4.94 -5.41 -9.28
CA GLU A 270 -5.46 -5.98 -8.02
C GLU A 270 -4.35 -6.60 -7.18
N ASN A 271 -3.42 -7.34 -7.80
CA ASN A 271 -2.28 -7.90 -7.09
C ASN A 271 -1.38 -6.80 -6.51
N GLN A 272 -1.11 -5.73 -7.25
CA GLN A 272 -0.34 -4.59 -6.74
C GLN A 272 -1.03 -3.92 -5.55
N ILE A 273 -2.33 -3.67 -5.65
CA ILE A 273 -3.13 -3.07 -4.57
C ILE A 273 -3.06 -3.96 -3.32
N ASN A 274 -3.26 -5.27 -3.49
CA ASN A 274 -3.19 -6.23 -2.39
C ASN A 274 -1.81 -6.27 -1.72
N ASP A 275 -0.73 -6.21 -2.50
CA ASP A 275 0.63 -6.18 -1.96
C ASP A 275 0.90 -4.89 -1.17
N LEU A 276 0.40 -3.74 -1.62
CA LEU A 276 0.49 -2.48 -0.87
C LEU A 276 -0.30 -2.54 0.44
N TYR A 277 -1.50 -3.16 0.44
CA TYR A 277 -2.26 -3.37 1.68
C TYR A 277 -1.51 -4.28 2.67
N LYS A 278 -0.83 -5.33 2.22
CA LYS A 278 0.00 -6.19 3.09
C LYS A 278 1.16 -5.41 3.71
N VAL A 279 1.82 -4.54 2.93
CA VAL A 279 2.88 -3.66 3.44
C VAL A 279 2.32 -2.71 4.50
N ASN A 280 1.16 -2.12 4.25
CA ASN A 280 0.49 -1.25 5.22
C ASN A 280 0.07 -1.98 6.50
N ASP A 281 -0.42 -3.21 6.42
CA ASP A 281 -0.75 -4.03 7.59
C ASP A 281 0.50 -4.29 8.46
N HIS A 282 1.63 -4.61 7.83
CA HIS A 282 2.90 -4.80 8.54
C HIS A 282 3.39 -3.51 9.22
N HIS A 283 3.31 -2.36 8.55
CA HIS A 283 3.66 -1.07 9.15
C HIS A 283 2.67 -0.63 10.23
N SER A 284 1.38 -0.94 10.08
CA SER A 284 0.36 -0.67 11.09
C SER A 284 0.62 -1.48 12.34
N LYS A 285 1.01 -2.75 12.21
CA LYS A 285 1.38 -3.57 13.37
C LYS A 285 2.52 -2.96 14.18
N ARG A 286 3.54 -2.42 13.51
CA ARG A 286 4.65 -1.69 14.15
C ARG A 286 4.26 -0.37 14.81
N LEU A 287 3.12 0.22 14.44
CA LEU A 287 2.61 1.46 15.05
C LEU A 287 1.82 1.20 16.35
N TYR A 288 1.14 0.06 16.42
CA TYR A 288 0.17 -0.22 17.50
C TYR A 288 0.61 -1.31 18.48
N PHE A 289 1.60 -2.15 18.13
CA PHE A 289 1.97 -3.31 18.94
C PHE A 289 3.47 -3.40 19.31
N ASP A 290 4.32 -2.49 18.82
CA ASP A 290 5.75 -2.36 19.17
C ASP A 290 6.03 -1.02 19.89
#